data_AF-A0A2E2RUB7-F1
#
_entry.id   AF-A0A2E2RUB7-F1
#
_cell.length_a   1.000
_cell.length_b   1.000
_cell.length_c   1.000
_cell.angle_alpha   90.00
_cell.angle_beta   90.00
_cell.angle_gamma   90.00
#
_symmetry.space_group_name_H-M   'P 1'
#
loop_
_entity.id
_entity.type
_entity.pdbx_description
1 polymer ?
#
loop_
_entity_poly.entity_id
_entity_poly.type
_entity_poly.pdbx_seq_one_letter_code
_entity_poly.pdbx_strand_id
1 'polypeptide(L)'
;MRKQYHFRPSPGGGFHAWDIHRLIDLAAGLPVLEVPLSQITELNENWWFQTEDAVPTPAAMIEHFRLMRDADLSYPIILCGEGRLMDGMHRAMKALSEGHQSIRAHRFDETPSPDHANVMPGELDYT
;
A
#
# COMPACT_ATOMS: atom_id res chain seq x y z
N MET A 1 -8.43 2.40 -13.36
CA MET A 1 -8.44 2.08 -11.92
C MET A 1 -9.09 3.25 -11.19
N ARG A 2 -9.84 3.03 -10.10
CA ARG A 2 -10.41 4.14 -9.30
C ARG A 2 -9.26 4.91 -8.62
N LYS A 3 -9.39 6.23 -8.50
CA LYS A 3 -8.42 7.05 -7.77
C LYS A 3 -8.34 6.64 -6.29
N GLN A 4 -7.12 6.45 -5.82
CA GLN A 4 -6.79 6.01 -4.48
C GLN A 4 -5.53 6.74 -4.01
N TYR A 5 -5.38 6.86 -2.70
CA TYR A 5 -4.20 7.46 -2.09
C TYR A 5 -3.62 6.54 -1.03
N HIS A 6 -2.29 6.51 -0.98
CA HIS A 6 -1.54 5.97 0.17
C HIS A 6 -1.41 7.07 1.22
N PHE A 7 -1.68 6.74 2.48
CA PHE A 7 -1.65 7.71 3.58
C PHE A 7 -0.58 7.34 4.60
N ARG A 8 0.11 8.36 5.13
CA ARG A 8 0.94 8.23 6.33
C ARG A 8 0.64 9.39 7.27
N PRO A 9 0.60 9.18 8.60
CA PRO A 9 0.41 10.27 9.55
C PRO A 9 1.43 11.39 9.36
N SER A 10 1.00 12.63 9.49
CA SER A 10 1.85 13.81 9.45
C SER A 10 1.98 14.44 10.85
N PRO A 11 3.08 15.15 11.16
CA PRO A 11 3.26 15.80 12.46
C PRO A 11 2.18 16.84 12.81
N GLY A 12 1.47 17.38 11.81
CA GLY A 12 0.42 18.38 11.99
C GLY A 12 -0.95 17.84 12.39
N GLY A 13 -1.08 16.53 12.59
CA GLY A 13 -2.34 15.86 12.96
C GLY A 13 -3.20 15.40 11.78
N GLY A 14 -2.85 15.78 10.55
CA GLY A 14 -3.42 15.21 9.32
C GLY A 14 -2.55 14.09 8.73
N PHE A 15 -2.69 13.83 7.44
CA PHE A 15 -1.92 12.83 6.70
C PHE A 15 -1.10 13.44 5.56
N HIS A 16 0.05 12.84 5.27
CA HIS A 16 0.67 12.92 3.97
C HIS A 16 -0.01 11.91 3.04
N ALA A 17 -0.40 12.35 1.84
CA ALA A 17 -1.11 11.54 0.86
C ALA A 17 -0.33 11.47 -0.46
N TRP A 18 -0.21 10.28 -1.01
CA TRP A 18 0.37 10.01 -2.33
C TRP A 18 -0.68 9.41 -3.24
N ASP A 19 -0.88 9.97 -4.43
CA ASP A 19 -1.77 9.40 -5.45
C ASP A 19 -1.15 8.09 -5.97
N ILE A 20 -1.91 6.99 -5.87
CA ILE A 20 -1.44 5.67 -6.30
C ILE A 20 -1.12 5.65 -7.81
N HIS A 21 -1.86 6.38 -8.65
CA HIS A 21 -1.55 6.45 -10.08
C HIS A 21 -0.19 7.09 -10.33
N ARG A 22 0.10 8.21 -9.64
CA ARG A 22 1.39 8.86 -9.74
C ARG A 22 2.51 7.95 -9.22
N LEU A 23 2.29 7.21 -8.13
CA LEU A 23 3.27 6.24 -7.65
C LEU A 23 3.55 5.14 -8.68
N ILE A 24 2.51 4.63 -9.34
CA ILE A 24 2.68 3.65 -10.43
C ILE A 24 3.49 4.23 -11.57
N ASP A 25 3.18 5.45 -12.02
CA ASP A 25 3.89 6.11 -13.12
C ASP A 25 5.37 6.34 -12.79
N LEU A 26 5.66 6.78 -11.56
CA LEU A 26 7.04 6.96 -11.07
C LEU A 26 7.78 5.62 -10.93
N ALA A 27 7.08 4.56 -10.49
CA ALA A 27 7.66 3.25 -10.30
C ALA A 27 7.91 2.48 -11.61
N ALA A 28 7.18 2.79 -12.69
CA ALA A 28 7.24 2.06 -13.96
C ALA A 28 8.63 2.05 -14.61
N GLY A 29 9.47 3.06 -14.33
CA GLY A 29 10.85 3.12 -14.81
C GLY A 29 11.87 2.39 -13.95
N LEU A 30 11.48 1.87 -12.79
CA LEU A 30 12.38 1.23 -11.84
C LEU A 30 12.58 -0.25 -12.16
N PRO A 31 13.73 -0.85 -11.79
CA PRO A 31 13.89 -2.29 -11.89
C PRO A 31 12.86 -3.02 -11.01
N VAL A 32 12.51 -4.24 -11.41
CA VAL A 32 11.73 -5.15 -10.58
C VAL A 32 12.68 -5.99 -9.75
N LEU A 33 12.45 -6.01 -8.44
CA LEU A 33 13.23 -6.77 -7.47
C LEU A 33 12.38 -7.90 -6.88
N GLU A 34 13.00 -9.00 -6.50
CA GLU A 34 12.39 -10.02 -5.63
C GLU A 34 12.70 -9.67 -4.19
N VAL A 35 11.67 -9.39 -3.39
CA VAL A 35 11.80 -9.00 -1.98
C VAL A 35 11.24 -10.11 -1.10
N PRO A 36 11.98 -10.61 -0.09
CA PRO A 36 11.44 -11.56 0.87
C PRO A 36 10.19 -11.00 1.56
N LEU A 37 9.11 -11.79 1.64
CA LEU A 37 7.89 -11.35 2.33
C LEU A 37 8.13 -11.06 3.82
N SER A 38 9.14 -11.70 4.42
CA SER A 38 9.59 -11.43 5.79
C SER A 38 10.14 -10.01 6.00
N GLN A 39 10.49 -9.28 4.94
CA GLN A 39 10.92 -7.88 4.99
C GLN A 39 9.75 -6.90 4.87
N ILE A 40 8.55 -7.35 4.51
CA ILE A 40 7.36 -6.51 4.45
C ILE A 40 6.74 -6.45 5.84
N THR A 41 7.17 -5.49 6.65
CA THR A 41 6.79 -5.42 8.08
C THR A 41 5.28 -5.25 8.25
N GLU A 42 4.63 -4.59 7.28
CA GLU A 42 3.24 -4.21 7.38
C GLU A 42 2.26 -5.37 7.26
N LEU A 43 2.73 -6.54 6.83
CA LEU A 43 1.97 -7.80 6.94
C LEU A 43 1.67 -8.18 8.40
N ASN A 44 2.41 -7.62 9.35
CA ASN A 44 2.25 -7.87 10.79
C ASN A 44 1.88 -6.60 11.58
N GLU A 45 1.51 -5.52 10.90
CA GLU A 45 1.08 -4.26 11.52
C GLU A 45 -0.44 -4.09 11.39
N ASN A 46 -1.05 -3.30 12.28
CA ASN A 46 -2.43 -2.86 12.08
C ASN A 46 -2.48 -1.87 10.91
N TRP A 47 -2.74 -2.36 9.71
CA TRP A 47 -2.67 -1.57 8.48
C TRP A 47 -4.01 -0.90 8.10
N TRP A 48 -5.14 -1.59 8.26
CA TRP A 48 -6.45 -1.09 7.80
C TRP A 48 -7.35 -0.51 8.89
N PHE A 49 -7.14 -0.89 10.16
CA PHE A 49 -8.06 -0.60 11.25
C PHE A 49 -7.43 0.41 12.23
N GLN A 50 -6.87 1.48 11.68
CA GLN A 50 -6.07 2.47 12.44
C GLN A 50 -6.93 3.58 13.08
N THR A 51 -8.18 3.75 12.67
CA THR A 51 -9.10 4.75 13.23
C THR A 51 -10.06 4.09 14.22
N GLU A 52 -10.56 4.84 15.21
CA GLU A 52 -11.49 4.32 16.24
C GLU A 52 -12.75 3.68 15.63
N ASP A 53 -13.26 4.24 14.53
CA ASP A 53 -14.45 3.73 13.83
C ASP A 53 -14.16 2.52 12.92
N ALA A 54 -12.89 2.19 12.65
CA ALA A 54 -12.52 1.09 11.77
C ALA A 54 -12.46 -0.22 12.56
N VAL A 55 -13.62 -0.87 12.71
CA VAL A 55 -13.73 -2.13 13.46
C VAL A 55 -13.47 -3.34 12.55
N PRO A 56 -12.56 -4.27 12.91
CA PRO A 56 -12.23 -5.46 12.14
C PRO A 56 -13.32 -6.56 12.26
N THR A 57 -14.53 -6.23 11.84
CA THR A 57 -15.63 -7.20 11.81
C THR A 57 -15.38 -8.28 10.75
N PRO A 58 -15.98 -9.48 10.88
CA PRO A 58 -15.89 -10.50 9.85
C PRO A 58 -16.30 -10.01 8.45
N ALA A 59 -17.30 -9.14 8.36
CA ALA A 59 -17.75 -8.56 7.09
C ALA A 59 -16.68 -7.65 6.46
N ALA A 60 -16.03 -6.80 7.27
CA ALA A 60 -14.91 -5.97 6.79
C ALA A 60 -13.74 -6.84 6.32
N MET A 61 -13.38 -7.88 7.06
CA MET A 61 -12.33 -8.82 6.69
C MET A 61 -12.64 -9.57 5.37
N ILE A 62 -13.88 -9.99 5.17
CA ILE A 62 -14.32 -10.63 3.91
C ILE A 62 -14.07 -9.73 2.70
N GLU A 63 -14.24 -8.41 2.84
CA GLU A 63 -13.95 -7.48 1.75
C GLU A 63 -12.46 -7.49 1.37
N HIS A 64 -11.57 -7.44 2.36
CA HIS A 64 -10.14 -7.57 2.12
C HIS A 64 -9.77 -8.93 1.51
N PHE A 65 -10.42 -10.03 1.89
CA PHE A 65 -10.19 -11.34 1.28
C PHE A 65 -10.62 -11.42 -0.18
N ARG A 66 -11.73 -10.75 -0.57
CA ARG A 66 -12.14 -10.66 -1.97
C ARG A 66 -11.11 -9.92 -2.80
N LEU A 67 -10.69 -8.74 -2.34
CA LEU A 67 -9.67 -7.94 -3.00
C LEU A 67 -8.33 -8.69 -3.09
N MET A 68 -7.93 -9.39 -2.02
CA MET A 68 -6.76 -10.26 -2.01
C MET A 68 -6.86 -11.34 -3.07
N ARG A 69 -7.95 -12.12 -3.10
CA ARG A 69 -8.13 -13.21 -4.08
C ARG A 69 -8.06 -12.71 -5.51
N ASP A 70 -8.69 -11.58 -5.79
CA ASP A 70 -8.82 -11.01 -7.14
C ASP A 70 -7.56 -10.22 -7.56
N ALA A 71 -6.60 -9.99 -6.65
CA ALA A 71 -5.34 -9.33 -6.95
C ALA A 71 -4.45 -10.19 -7.87
N ASP A 72 -3.83 -9.54 -8.86
CA ASP A 72 -2.93 -10.19 -9.81
C ASP A 72 -1.45 -10.01 -9.37
N LEU A 73 -0.77 -11.13 -9.13
CA LEU A 73 0.64 -11.17 -8.72
C LEU A 73 1.63 -10.90 -9.87
N SER A 74 1.14 -10.77 -11.12
CA SER A 74 1.97 -10.36 -12.26
C SER A 74 2.46 -8.91 -12.14
N TYR A 75 1.78 -8.08 -11.34
CA TYR A 75 2.13 -6.69 -11.08
C TYR A 75 2.92 -6.54 -9.77
N PRO A 76 4.13 -5.94 -9.79
CA PRO A 76 4.94 -5.71 -8.58
C PRO A 76 4.27 -4.78 -7.56
N ILE A 77 4.50 -5.01 -6.27
CA ILE A 77 4.17 -4.05 -5.20
C ILE A 77 5.09 -2.81 -5.27
N ILE A 78 4.76 -1.73 -4.57
CA ILE A 78 5.58 -0.52 -4.52
C ILE A 78 6.05 -0.27 -3.09
N LEU A 79 7.36 -0.08 -2.94
CA LEU A 79 8.05 0.22 -1.69
C LEU A 79 8.69 1.61 -1.75
N CYS A 80 8.70 2.30 -0.63
CA CYS A 80 9.39 3.59 -0.48
C CYS A 80 10.92 3.41 -0.29
N GLY A 81 11.66 4.52 -0.17
CA GLY A 81 13.11 4.56 0.04
C GLY A 81 13.58 3.68 1.20
N GLU A 82 12.80 3.65 2.28
CA GLU A 82 13.08 2.87 3.49
C GLU A 82 12.63 1.40 3.38
N GLY A 83 12.07 0.97 2.24
CA GLY A 83 11.59 -0.40 2.03
C GLY A 83 10.18 -0.67 2.58
N ARG A 84 9.47 0.37 3.04
CA ARG A 84 8.10 0.26 3.55
C ARG A 84 7.07 0.27 2.44
N LEU A 85 5.97 -0.45 2.63
CA LEU A 85 4.91 -0.57 1.65
C LEU A 85 4.25 0.79 1.35
N MET A 86 3.98 1.03 0.07
CA MET A 86 3.19 2.16 -0.43
C MET A 86 1.97 1.69 -1.23
N ASP A 87 2.10 0.59 -1.97
CA ASP A 87 0.99 0.00 -2.71
C ASP A 87 1.16 -1.53 -2.82
N GLY A 88 0.03 -2.24 -2.83
CA GLY A 88 0.00 -3.68 -3.08
C GLY A 88 -0.13 -4.59 -1.86
N MET A 89 -0.68 -4.10 -0.73
CA MET A 89 -0.92 -4.91 0.48
C MET A 89 -1.70 -6.20 0.16
N HIS A 90 -2.76 -6.12 -0.63
CA HIS A 90 -3.53 -7.29 -1.05
C HIS A 90 -2.71 -8.31 -1.85
N ARG A 91 -1.76 -7.86 -2.68
CA ARG A 91 -0.84 -8.74 -3.41
C ARG A 91 0.18 -9.39 -2.47
N ALA A 92 0.73 -8.63 -1.52
CA ALA A 92 1.63 -9.17 -0.51
C ALA A 92 0.94 -10.24 0.34
N MET A 93 -0.31 -9.99 0.77
CA MET A 93 -1.11 -10.98 1.50
C MET A 93 -1.43 -12.21 0.67
N LYS A 94 -1.80 -12.04 -0.61
CA LYS A 94 -2.07 -13.17 -1.50
C LYS A 94 -0.84 -14.06 -1.65
N ALA A 95 0.32 -13.46 -1.97
CA ALA A 95 1.58 -14.20 -2.09
C ALA A 95 1.92 -14.97 -0.81
N LEU A 96 1.75 -14.33 0.36
CA LEU A 96 1.95 -14.99 1.65
C LEU A 96 0.98 -16.17 1.84
N SER A 97 -0.31 -15.98 1.51
CA SER A 97 -1.34 -17.02 1.65
C SER A 97 -1.13 -18.22 0.73
N GLU A 98 -0.52 -17.99 -0.44
CA GLU A 98 -0.17 -19.02 -1.43
C GLU A 98 1.18 -19.70 -1.11
N GLY A 99 1.83 -19.33 0.01
CA GLY A 99 3.07 -19.95 0.48
C GLY A 99 4.34 -19.44 -0.20
N HIS A 100 4.26 -18.33 -0.93
CA HIS A 100 5.44 -17.71 -1.55
C HIS A 100 6.40 -17.23 -0.46
N GLN A 101 7.69 -17.19 -0.78
CA GLN A 101 8.73 -16.68 0.14
C GLN A 101 9.12 -15.23 -0.18
N SER A 102 8.89 -14.81 -1.41
CA SER A 102 9.19 -13.48 -1.92
C SER A 102 8.05 -12.95 -2.79
N ILE A 103 8.11 -11.65 -3.06
CA ILE A 103 7.21 -10.95 -3.96
C ILE A 103 7.97 -9.95 -4.82
N ARG A 104 7.52 -9.78 -6.06
CA ARG A 104 8.03 -8.76 -6.98
C ARG A 104 7.68 -7.37 -6.46
N ALA A 105 8.68 -6.48 -6.41
CA ALA A 105 8.51 -5.11 -5.95
C ALA A 105 9.30 -4.12 -6.81
N HIS A 106 8.75 -2.92 -6.97
CA HIS A 106 9.54 -1.72 -7.25
C HIS A 106 9.88 -1.04 -5.93
N ARG A 107 11.11 -0.55 -5.79
CA ARG A 107 11.54 0.23 -4.63
C ARG A 107 12.17 1.53 -5.11
N PHE A 108 11.67 2.65 -4.61
CA PHE A 108 12.30 3.95 -4.84
C PHE A 108 13.65 4.03 -4.10
N ASP A 109 14.64 4.71 -4.69
CA ASP A 109 15.88 5.03 -3.98
C ASP A 109 15.63 6.08 -2.88
N GLU A 110 14.82 7.09 -3.20
CA GLU A 110 14.33 8.11 -2.27
C GLU A 110 12.80 8.15 -2.33
N THR A 111 12.14 8.20 -1.17
CA THR A 111 10.67 8.29 -1.11
C THR A 111 10.18 9.57 -1.80
N PRO A 112 9.33 9.49 -2.83
CA PRO A 112 8.85 10.69 -3.52
C PRO A 112 8.07 11.58 -2.54
N SER A 113 8.11 12.89 -2.75
CA SER A 113 7.29 13.82 -1.96
C SER A 113 5.79 13.50 -2.12
N PRO A 114 5.00 13.67 -1.04
CA PRO A 114 3.55 13.48 -1.11
C PRO A 114 2.92 14.49 -2.05
N ASP A 115 1.82 14.11 -2.68
CA ASP A 115 1.00 14.98 -3.53
C ASP A 115 0.24 16.01 -2.69
N HIS A 116 -0.13 15.61 -1.47
CA HIS A 116 -0.80 16.47 -0.50
C HIS A 116 -0.18 16.28 0.89
N ALA A 117 0.10 17.38 1.59
CA ALA A 117 0.72 17.35 2.91
C ALA A 117 -0.25 17.86 3.98
N ASN A 118 -0.32 17.16 5.11
CA ASN A 118 -1.15 17.49 6.28
C ASN A 118 -2.63 17.71 5.93
N VAL A 119 -3.21 16.76 5.19
CA VAL A 119 -4.62 16.77 4.75
C VAL A 119 -5.42 15.69 5.45
N MET A 120 -6.73 15.90 5.58
CA MET A 120 -7.66 14.84 5.98
C MET A 120 -8.10 14.05 4.75
N PRO A 121 -8.33 12.72 4.84
CA PRO A 121 -8.77 11.93 3.68
C PRO A 121 -10.01 12.49 2.98
N GLY A 122 -10.97 13.04 3.74
CA GLY A 122 -12.19 13.66 3.20
C GLY A 122 -12.00 14.94 2.39
N GLU A 123 -10.80 15.52 2.38
CA GLU A 123 -10.46 16.75 1.63
C GLU A 123 -9.94 16.45 0.21
N LEU A 124 -9.65 15.18 -0.09
CA LEU A 124 -9.06 14.76 -1.35
C LEU A 124 -10.11 14.43 -2.42
N ASP A 125 -9.73 14.65 -3.67
CA ASP A 125 -10.52 14.26 -4.83
C ASP A 125 -10.30 12.78 -5.16
N TYR A 126 -11.39 12.00 -5.19
CA TYR A 126 -11.40 10.57 -5.53
C TYR A 126 -12.10 10.28 -6.86
N THR A 127 -12.46 11.32 -7.62
CA THR A 127 -13.05 11.18 -8.95
C THR A 127 -12.04 10.80 -10.02
#